data_AF-A0A536D1R6-F1
#
_entry.id   AF-A0A536D1R6-F1
#
_cell.length_a   1.000
_cell.length_b   1.000
_cell.length_c   1.000
_cell.angle_alpha   90.00
_cell.angle_beta   90.00
_cell.angle_gamma   90.00
#
_symmetry.space_group_name_H-M   'P 1'
#
loop_
_entity.id
_entity.type
_entity.pdbx_description
1 polymer ?
#
loop_
_entity_poly.entity_id
_entity_poly.type
_entity_poly.pdbx_seq_one_letter_code
_entity_poly.pdbx_strand_id
1 'polypeptide(L)'
;MRRVAPALAVLLLIAACGERDQPDDQALHQDIVSARSGTEVTFDAVILTEPAESENHERFQVKDPAGDVLEVDHNTSLAAYVPAHVGDSLIIHGQLYIDPGPRPGVHCTHATTSSGCPDPGWIEFAGNYYE
;
A
#
# COMPACT_ATOMS: atom_id res chain seq x y z
N MET A 1 -14.67 -43.99 -45.02
CA MET A 1 -15.36 -42.70 -44.81
C MET A 1 -15.35 -42.44 -43.30
N ARG A 2 -14.46 -41.57 -42.79
CA ARG A 2 -14.73 -40.17 -42.37
C ARG A 2 -15.83 -40.15 -41.28
N ARG A 3 -15.63 -39.66 -40.04
CA ARG A 3 -14.99 -38.39 -39.63
C ARG A 3 -14.54 -38.48 -38.15
N VAL A 4 -13.31 -38.06 -37.87
CA VAL A 4 -12.85 -37.68 -36.52
C VAL A 4 -13.30 -36.23 -36.30
N ALA A 5 -14.03 -35.97 -35.21
CA ALA A 5 -14.40 -34.61 -34.81
C ALA A 5 -13.23 -34.00 -34.03
N PRO A 6 -12.73 -32.79 -34.37
CA PRO A 6 -11.72 -32.14 -33.55
C PRO A 6 -12.41 -31.44 -32.37
N ALA A 7 -11.96 -31.71 -31.16
CA ALA A 7 -12.31 -30.94 -29.97
C ALA A 7 -11.63 -29.56 -30.07
N LEU A 8 -12.45 -28.51 -30.02
CA LEU A 8 -11.99 -27.12 -30.03
C LEU A 8 -11.44 -26.81 -28.63
N ALA A 9 -10.11 -26.78 -28.47
CA ALA A 9 -9.48 -26.29 -27.26
C ALA A 9 -9.49 -24.76 -27.28
N VAL A 10 -10.28 -24.15 -26.39
CA VAL A 10 -10.26 -22.69 -26.17
C VAL A 10 -9.09 -22.39 -25.23
N LEU A 11 -8.03 -21.78 -25.76
CA LEU A 11 -6.96 -21.19 -24.96
C LEU A 11 -7.42 -19.82 -24.43
N LEU A 12 -7.64 -19.73 -23.12
CA LEU A 12 -7.79 -18.46 -22.40
C LEU A 12 -6.38 -17.87 -22.18
N LEU A 13 -6.01 -16.90 -23.01
CA LEU A 13 -4.84 -16.04 -22.79
C LEU A 13 -5.23 -14.98 -21.76
N ILE A 14 -4.90 -15.21 -20.49
CA ILE A 14 -4.96 -14.16 -19.47
C ILE A 14 -3.80 -13.20 -19.71
N ALA A 15 -4.13 -12.02 -20.25
CA ALA A 15 -3.23 -10.88 -20.29
C ALA A 15 -3.03 -10.39 -18.86
N ALA A 16 -1.92 -10.75 -18.23
CA ALA A 16 -1.46 -10.14 -16.99
C ALA A 16 -0.94 -8.73 -17.32
N CYS A 17 -1.85 -7.80 -17.54
CA CYS A 17 -1.53 -6.38 -17.40
C CYS A 17 -1.26 -6.17 -15.90
N GLY A 18 -0.08 -5.64 -15.54
CA GLY A 18 0.38 -5.49 -14.16
C GLY A 18 -0.64 -4.75 -13.30
N GLU A 19 -1.43 -5.51 -12.55
CA GLU A 19 -2.35 -5.02 -11.55
C GLU A 19 -1.51 -4.60 -10.35
N ARG A 20 -1.74 -3.39 -9.81
CA ARG A 20 -1.09 -2.96 -8.57
C ARG A 20 -1.54 -3.87 -7.42
N ASP A 21 -0.71 -3.97 -6.39
CA ASP A 21 -1.04 -4.73 -5.19
C ASP A 21 -2.39 -4.29 -4.64
N GLN A 22 -3.18 -5.28 -4.20
CA GLN A 22 -4.51 -5.06 -3.66
C GLN A 22 -4.45 -5.03 -2.13
N PRO A 23 -5.32 -4.27 -1.46
CA PRO A 23 -5.41 -4.26 0.00
C PRO A 23 -5.58 -5.65 0.61
N ASP A 24 -4.82 -5.93 1.67
CA ASP A 24 -4.99 -7.08 2.56
C ASP A 24 -4.81 -6.64 4.03
N ASP A 25 -5.86 -6.03 4.57
CA ASP A 25 -5.88 -5.50 5.94
C ASP A 25 -5.66 -6.60 6.99
N GLN A 26 -6.08 -7.84 6.68
CA GLN A 26 -5.91 -8.96 7.60
C GLN A 26 -4.45 -9.42 7.65
N ALA A 27 -3.73 -9.40 6.52
CA ALA A 27 -2.30 -9.64 6.50
C ALA A 27 -1.53 -8.54 7.24
N LEU A 28 -1.88 -7.26 7.02
CA LEU A 28 -1.31 -6.15 7.77
C LEU A 28 -1.49 -6.34 9.28
N HIS A 29 -2.72 -6.60 9.74
CA HIS A 29 -3.00 -6.85 11.15
C HIS A 29 -2.13 -7.97 11.72
N GLN A 30 -1.97 -9.07 10.97
CA GLN A 30 -1.13 -10.19 11.36
C GLN A 30 0.34 -9.80 11.46
N ASP A 31 0.84 -8.97 10.56
CA ASP A 31 2.20 -8.44 10.60
C ASP A 31 2.43 -7.55 11.82
N ILE A 32 1.48 -6.68 12.14
CA ILE A 32 1.52 -5.80 13.32
C ILE A 32 1.57 -6.63 14.61
N VAL A 33 0.61 -7.54 14.82
CA VAL A 33 0.56 -8.35 16.06
C VAL A 33 1.74 -9.32 16.19
N SER A 34 2.35 -9.69 15.07
CA SER A 34 3.55 -10.53 15.03
C SER A 34 4.87 -9.73 15.05
N ALA A 35 4.79 -8.39 15.12
CA ALA A 35 5.93 -7.48 15.07
C ALA A 35 6.85 -7.69 13.85
N ARG A 36 6.28 -8.00 12.68
CA ARG A 36 7.00 -8.22 11.42
C ARG A 36 7.31 -6.91 10.70
N SER A 37 8.33 -6.19 11.19
CA SER A 37 8.86 -4.99 10.53
C SER A 37 9.60 -5.33 9.22
N GLY A 38 9.57 -4.41 8.25
CA GLY A 38 10.23 -4.54 6.95
C GLY A 38 9.42 -5.29 5.89
N THR A 39 8.17 -5.66 6.20
CA THR A 39 7.25 -6.29 5.25
C THR A 39 6.61 -5.24 4.36
N GLU A 40 6.51 -5.50 3.05
CA GLU A 40 5.68 -4.71 2.15
C GLU A 40 4.21 -5.02 2.38
N VAL A 41 3.40 -3.97 2.52
CA VAL A 41 1.98 -4.05 2.86
C VAL A 41 1.16 -3.20 1.91
N THR A 42 -0.06 -3.65 1.63
CA THR A 42 -1.08 -2.85 0.96
C THR A 42 -2.35 -2.93 1.80
N PHE A 43 -2.96 -1.80 2.12
CA PHE A 43 -4.11 -1.77 3.03
C PHE A 43 -5.02 -0.58 2.78
N ASP A 44 -6.29 -0.75 3.13
CA ASP A 44 -7.29 0.32 3.19
C ASP A 44 -7.08 1.15 4.46
N ALA A 45 -7.29 2.46 4.38
CA ALA A 45 -7.06 3.34 5.51
C ALA A 45 -8.00 4.55 5.54
N VAL A 46 -8.29 5.04 6.75
CA VAL A 46 -8.98 6.33 6.97
C VAL A 46 -8.08 7.26 7.78
N ILE A 47 -7.92 8.50 7.32
CA ILE A 47 -7.07 9.50 7.98
C ILE A 47 -7.67 9.94 9.33
N LEU A 48 -6.85 9.92 10.39
CA LEU A 48 -7.21 10.32 11.75
C LEU A 48 -6.67 11.70 12.16
N THR A 49 -5.56 12.13 11.57
CA THR A 49 -4.94 13.44 11.85
C THR A 49 -4.63 14.18 10.56
N GLU A 50 -4.72 15.51 10.55
CA GLU A 50 -4.40 16.28 9.34
C GLU A 50 -2.96 16.00 8.90
N PRO A 51 -2.74 15.66 7.61
CA PRO A 51 -1.41 15.58 7.04
C PRO A 51 -0.63 16.88 7.25
N ALA A 52 0.60 16.74 7.75
CA ALA A 52 1.47 17.86 8.06
C ALA A 52 2.90 17.60 7.60
N GLU A 53 3.57 18.64 7.12
CA GLU A 53 5.00 18.57 6.80
C GLU A 53 5.83 18.32 8.07
N SER A 54 6.74 17.37 7.99
CA SER A 54 7.77 17.09 8.98
C SER A 54 9.02 16.53 8.31
N GLU A 55 10.10 17.31 8.25
CA GLU A 55 11.42 16.86 7.77
C GLU A 55 11.39 16.21 6.37
N ASN A 56 10.75 16.87 5.40
CA ASN A 56 10.49 16.37 4.03
C ASN A 56 9.53 15.18 3.95
N HIS A 57 8.84 14.84 5.04
CA HIS A 57 7.74 13.88 5.02
C HIS A 57 6.42 14.63 5.18
N GLU A 58 5.37 14.10 4.57
CA GLU A 58 4.00 14.36 4.97
C GLU A 58 3.62 13.27 5.98
N ARG A 59 3.35 13.68 7.22
CA ARG A 59 3.05 12.79 8.33
C ARG A 59 1.61 12.90 8.80
N PHE A 60 0.98 11.77 9.02
CA PHE A 60 -0.36 11.66 9.60
C PHE A 60 -0.60 10.25 10.15
N GLN A 61 -1.62 10.10 10.98
CA GLN A 61 -2.11 8.81 11.42
C GLN A 61 -3.31 8.37 10.61
N VAL A 62 -3.39 7.06 10.38
CA VAL A 62 -4.53 6.41 9.76
C VAL A 62 -5.07 5.29 10.64
N LYS A 63 -6.32 4.90 10.40
CA LYS A 63 -6.90 3.66 10.93
C LYS A 63 -7.25 2.72 9.79
N ASP A 64 -6.84 1.47 9.90
CA ASP A 64 -7.25 0.43 8.97
C ASP A 64 -8.63 -0.17 9.36
N PRO A 65 -9.21 -1.05 8.53
CA PRO A 65 -10.44 -1.78 8.85
C PRO A 65 -10.32 -2.75 10.04
N ALA A 66 -9.13 -3.27 10.35
CA ALA A 66 -8.90 -4.13 11.51
C ALA A 66 -8.91 -3.34 12.85
N GLY A 67 -8.76 -2.01 12.77
CA GLY A 67 -8.74 -1.09 13.90
C GLY A 67 -7.33 -0.71 14.37
N ASP A 68 -6.30 -1.13 13.64
CA ASP A 68 -4.92 -0.72 13.89
C ASP A 68 -4.73 0.76 13.52
N VAL A 69 -3.91 1.44 14.31
CA VAL A 69 -3.56 2.85 14.08
C VAL A 69 -2.09 2.92 13.70
N LEU A 70 -1.81 3.45 12.51
CA LEU A 70 -0.46 3.53 11.94
C LEU A 70 -0.09 4.98 11.66
N GLU A 71 1.19 5.33 11.87
CA GLU A 71 1.78 6.54 11.27
C GLU A 71 2.09 6.30 9.79
N VAL A 72 1.84 7.29 8.95
CA VAL A 72 2.26 7.32 7.55
C VAL A 72 3.39 8.33 7.43
N ASP A 73 4.54 7.90 6.93
CA ASP A 73 5.71 8.72 6.66
C ASP A 73 5.92 8.86 5.14
N HIS A 74 5.12 9.72 4.50
CA HIS A 74 5.15 9.90 3.05
C HIS A 74 6.28 10.84 2.63
N ASN A 75 7.31 10.35 1.92
CA ASN A 75 8.49 11.16 1.58
C ASN A 75 8.23 12.13 0.41
N THR A 76 7.92 13.38 0.74
CA THR A 76 7.59 14.46 -0.21
C THR A 76 8.79 14.97 -1.02
N SER A 77 10.01 14.52 -0.71
CA SER A 77 11.17 14.77 -1.58
C SER A 77 11.22 13.83 -2.79
N LEU A 78 10.45 12.74 -2.77
CA LEU A 78 10.39 11.72 -3.82
C LEU A 78 9.02 11.63 -4.48
N ALA A 79 7.96 12.02 -3.78
CA ALA A 79 6.58 11.98 -4.25
C ALA A 79 5.87 13.32 -4.01
N ALA A 80 4.74 13.55 -4.69
CA ALA A 80 3.91 14.73 -4.44
C ALA A 80 3.06 14.56 -3.17
N TYR A 81 2.81 15.66 -2.44
CA TYR A 81 1.86 15.70 -1.32
C TYR A 81 0.50 15.11 -1.71
N VAL A 82 -0.09 14.34 -0.81
CA VAL A 82 -1.44 13.80 -0.96
C VAL A 82 -2.44 14.87 -0.51
N PRO A 83 -3.33 15.39 -1.38
CA PRO A 83 -4.28 16.44 -1.03
C PRO A 83 -5.50 15.88 -0.28
N ALA A 84 -5.25 15.01 0.70
CA ALA A 84 -6.25 14.35 1.54
C ALA A 84 -6.29 14.99 2.94
N HIS A 85 -7.42 14.82 3.62
CA HIS A 85 -7.70 15.42 4.93
C HIS A 85 -8.27 14.38 5.91
N VAL A 86 -8.44 14.76 7.17
CA VAL A 86 -9.05 13.88 8.17
C VAL A 86 -10.41 13.35 7.71
N GLY A 87 -10.59 12.03 7.83
CA GLY A 87 -11.79 11.32 7.42
C GLY A 87 -11.79 10.82 5.98
N ASP A 88 -10.83 11.23 5.15
CA ASP A 88 -10.67 10.70 3.80
C ASP A 88 -10.18 9.24 3.82
N SER A 89 -10.59 8.49 2.79
CA SER A 89 -10.16 7.12 2.57
C SER A 89 -8.98 7.06 1.61
N LEU A 90 -8.01 6.22 1.93
CA LEU A 90 -6.81 5.95 1.15
C LEU A 90 -6.66 4.44 0.92
N ILE A 91 -5.93 4.09 -0.13
CA ILE A 91 -5.23 2.80 -0.19
C ILE A 91 -3.74 3.10 -0.15
N ILE A 92 -3.00 2.43 0.73
CA ILE A 92 -1.59 2.71 0.95
C ILE A 92 -0.80 1.44 0.65
N HIS A 93 0.25 1.58 -0.16
CA HIS A 93 1.26 0.55 -0.39
C HIS A 93 2.64 1.07 0.00
N GLY A 94 3.36 0.29 0.79
CA GLY A 94 4.72 0.60 1.21
C GLY A 94 5.20 -0.39 2.26
N GLN A 95 6.25 0.00 2.98
CA GLN A 95 6.90 -0.90 3.92
C GLN A 95 6.49 -0.61 5.36
N LEU A 96 6.06 -1.65 6.08
CA LEU A 96 5.73 -1.57 7.50
C LEU A 96 7.01 -1.42 8.34
N TYR A 97 7.01 -0.50 9.29
CA TYR A 97 7.98 -0.45 10.39
C TYR A 97 7.29 -0.61 11.74
N ILE A 98 7.97 -1.21 12.72
CA ILE A 98 7.48 -1.35 14.10
C ILE A 98 8.50 -0.74 15.06
N ASP A 99 8.18 0.43 15.58
CA ASP A 99 9.01 1.15 16.54
C ASP A 99 8.89 0.56 17.97
N PRO A 100 9.90 0.73 18.85
CA PRO A 100 9.81 0.31 20.25
C PRO A 100 8.58 0.89 20.96
N GLY A 101 7.85 0.04 21.69
CA GLY A 101 6.60 0.43 22.34
C GLY A 101 5.37 0.26 21.44
N PRO A 102 5.27 -0.91 20.79
CA PRO A 102 4.86 -1.12 19.39
C PRO A 102 4.10 0.05 18.77
N ARG A 103 4.82 0.90 18.03
CA ARG A 103 4.21 1.97 17.22
C ARG A 103 4.37 1.58 15.76
N PRO A 104 3.34 0.99 15.12
CA PRO A 104 3.41 0.65 13.72
C PRO A 104 3.34 1.93 12.86
N GLY A 105 4.04 1.91 11.75
CA GLY A 105 3.90 2.91 10.71
C GLY A 105 4.33 2.39 9.36
N VAL A 106 4.08 3.16 8.30
CA VAL A 106 4.42 2.79 6.93
C VAL A 106 5.26 3.90 6.30
N HIS A 107 6.34 3.50 5.65
CA HIS A 107 7.22 4.36 4.86
C HIS A 107 7.41 3.77 3.46
N CYS A 108 8.36 4.27 2.67
CA CYS A 108 8.59 3.83 1.28
C CYS A 108 7.38 3.99 0.35
N THR A 109 6.42 4.88 0.65
CA THR A 109 5.23 5.13 -0.17
C THR A 109 5.54 5.99 -1.41
N HIS A 110 6.55 5.60 -2.19
CA HIS A 110 7.02 6.29 -3.40
C HIS A 110 7.62 5.31 -4.40
N ALA A 111 7.62 5.67 -5.69
CA ALA A 111 8.02 4.76 -6.76
C ALA A 111 9.54 4.53 -6.84
N THR A 112 10.35 5.43 -6.27
CA THR A 112 11.81 5.33 -6.33
C THR A 112 12.34 4.23 -5.40
N THR A 113 12.97 3.20 -5.94
CA THR A 113 13.51 2.09 -5.15
C THR A 113 14.95 2.32 -4.67
N SER A 114 15.30 1.70 -3.55
CA SER A 114 16.64 1.70 -2.97
C SER A 114 16.87 0.44 -2.13
N SER A 115 18.04 0.27 -1.52
CA SER A 115 18.25 -0.85 -0.58
C SER A 115 17.38 -0.77 0.68
N GLY A 116 16.86 0.43 1.03
CA GLY A 116 15.94 0.62 2.15
C GLY A 116 14.46 0.52 1.76
N CYS A 117 14.14 0.74 0.48
CA CYS A 117 12.81 0.63 -0.12
C CYS A 117 12.92 -0.22 -1.38
N PRO A 118 12.99 -1.56 -1.25
CA PRO A 118 13.29 -2.44 -2.37
C PRO A 118 12.17 -2.47 -3.42
N ASP A 119 10.93 -2.24 -2.97
CA ASP A 119 9.72 -2.26 -3.79
C ASP A 119 9.13 -0.84 -3.92
N PRO A 120 8.48 -0.50 -5.05
CA PRO A 120 7.89 0.81 -5.27
C PRO A 120 6.59 0.96 -4.49
N GLY A 121 6.51 1.96 -3.61
CA GLY A 121 5.27 2.28 -2.87
C GLY A 121 4.45 3.38 -3.51
N TRP A 122 3.26 3.61 -2.94
CA TRP A 122 2.31 4.62 -3.41
C TRP A 122 1.20 4.87 -2.38
N ILE A 123 0.56 6.03 -2.48
CA ILE A 123 -0.73 6.30 -1.84
C ILE A 123 -1.76 6.54 -2.94
N GLU A 124 -2.90 5.85 -2.88
CA GLU A 124 -4.05 6.12 -3.73
C GLU A 124 -5.08 6.96 -2.97
N PHE A 125 -5.42 8.11 -3.55
CA PHE A 125 -6.49 8.98 -3.05
C PHE A 125 -7.39 9.43 -4.20
N ALA A 126 -8.69 9.18 -4.05
CA ALA A 126 -9.71 9.52 -5.05
C ALA A 126 -9.36 9.04 -6.48
N GLY A 127 -8.77 7.85 -6.60
CA GLY A 127 -8.35 7.24 -7.87
C GLY A 127 -7.06 7.82 -8.47
N ASN A 128 -6.30 8.63 -7.73
CA ASN A 128 -5.00 9.16 -8.15
C ASN A 128 -3.89 8.56 -7.28
N TYR A 129 -2.75 8.25 -7.90
CA TYR A 129 -1.56 7.74 -7.21
C TYR A 129 -0.55 8.86 -6.94
N TYR A 130 0.00 8.85 -5.73
CA TYR A 130 1.03 9.77 -5.25
C TYR A 130 2.27 8.93 -4.91
N GLU A 131 3.34 9.07 -5.70
CA GLU A 131 4.53 8.23 -5.67
C GLU A 131 5.78 8.89 -6.26
#